data_AF-A0A0F9A568-F1
#
_entry.id   AF-A0A0F9A568-F1
#
_cell.length_a   1.000
_cell.length_b   1.000
_cell.length_c   1.000
_cell.angle_alpha   90.00
_cell.angle_beta   90.00
_cell.angle_gamma   90.00
#
_symmetry.space_group_name_H-M   'P 1'
#
loop_
_entity.id
_entity.type
_entity.pdbx_description
1 polymer ?
#
loop_
_entity_poly.entity_id
_entity_poly.type
_entity_poly.pdbx_seq_one_letter_code
_entity_poly.pdbx_strand_id
1 'polypeptide(L)'
;MTKHSRLAFPKFRLRFGWLALVALLAQIIVMYVGFGEAEVLRRFVFSATYVLLLAFVVLNWRRVGIVLVGVGMLLNFLAIVTNGGLMPISPAAMEKAGLGDELAELGLGDAVPASKNVLLDEADTHLQWLTDRFAWDSPGPFPVFSIGDVIIGAGLIVILVELFLSMVLWPSRDRPSLA
;
A
#
# COMPACT_ATOMS: atom_id res chain seq x y z
N MET A 1 -26.01 40.89 2.56
CA MET A 1 -25.93 39.65 3.37
C MET A 1 -25.10 38.62 2.62
N THR A 2 -23.78 38.62 2.81
CA THR A 2 -22.85 37.64 2.22
C THR A 2 -22.82 36.38 3.08
N LYS A 3 -23.37 35.29 2.53
CA LYS A 3 -23.33 33.95 3.12
C LYS A 3 -21.87 33.47 3.07
N HIS A 4 -21.08 33.71 4.11
CA HIS A 4 -19.82 33.00 4.27
C HIS A 4 -20.15 31.54 4.58
N SER A 5 -20.15 30.68 3.56
CA SER A 5 -20.21 29.23 3.76
C SER A 5 -18.93 28.85 4.50
N ARG A 6 -19.03 28.71 5.83
CA ARG A 6 -17.96 28.14 6.62
C ARG A 6 -17.86 26.68 6.19
N LEU A 7 -16.88 26.37 5.35
CA LEU A 7 -16.45 25.00 5.10
C LEU A 7 -15.98 24.45 6.45
N ALA A 8 -16.90 23.84 7.18
CA ALA A 8 -16.61 23.15 8.42
C ALA A 8 -15.94 21.83 8.05
N PHE A 9 -14.61 21.82 8.00
CA PHE A 9 -13.86 20.59 7.76
C PHE A 9 -14.06 19.66 8.98
N PRO A 10 -14.66 18.47 8.80
CA PRO A 10 -14.88 17.55 9.90
C PRO A 10 -13.52 17.09 10.45
N LYS A 11 -13.29 17.31 11.76
CA LYS A 11 -12.05 16.94 12.48
C LYS A 11 -11.54 15.58 12.02
N PHE A 12 -10.32 15.53 11.48
CA PHE A 12 -9.68 14.30 11.03
C PHE A 12 -9.43 13.40 12.25
N ARG A 13 -10.27 12.36 12.41
CA ARG A 13 -10.20 11.40 13.52
C ARG A 13 -10.16 10.00 12.92
N LEU A 14 -8.98 9.40 12.93
CA LEU A 14 -8.81 8.00 12.57
C LEU A 14 -9.19 7.13 13.76
N ARG A 15 -10.01 6.12 13.51
CA ARG A 15 -10.34 5.07 14.48
C ARG A 15 -9.33 3.95 14.32
N PHE A 16 -8.76 3.49 15.43
CA PHE A 16 -7.85 2.33 15.47
C PHE A 16 -6.63 2.46 14.53
N GLY A 17 -6.00 3.65 14.46
CA GLY A 17 -4.78 3.86 13.65
C GLY A 17 -3.63 2.90 13.96
N TRP A 18 -3.59 2.34 15.18
CA TRP A 18 -2.62 1.32 15.57
C TRP A 18 -2.75 0.03 14.74
N LEU A 19 -3.93 -0.32 14.20
CA LEU A 19 -4.09 -1.49 13.32
C LEU A 19 -3.26 -1.36 12.06
N ALA A 20 -3.28 -0.18 11.44
CA ALA A 20 -2.46 0.10 10.26
C ALA A 20 -0.97 0.03 10.59
N LEU A 21 -0.56 0.60 11.74
CA LEU A 21 0.84 0.52 12.19
C LEU A 21 1.30 -0.92 12.44
N VAL A 22 0.49 -1.73 13.12
CA VAL A 22 0.82 -3.14 13.39
C VAL A 22 0.92 -3.93 12.08
N ALA A 23 -0.01 -3.73 11.15
CA ALA A 23 0.03 -4.41 9.86
C ALA A 23 1.28 -4.03 9.05
N LEU A 24 1.63 -2.74 8.99
CA LEU A 24 2.83 -2.26 8.30
C LEU A 24 4.12 -2.80 8.93
N LEU A 25 4.21 -2.78 10.27
CA LEU A 25 5.36 -3.34 10.99
C LEU A 25 5.50 -4.84 10.73
N ALA A 26 4.39 -5.57 10.75
CA ALA A 26 4.40 -7.00 10.41
C ALA A 26 4.89 -7.23 8.97
N GLN A 27 4.45 -6.43 8.00
CA GLN A 27 4.95 -6.54 6.61
C GLN A 27 6.45 -6.29 6.51
N ILE A 28 6.96 -5.24 7.18
CA ILE A 28 8.41 -4.93 7.20
C ILE A 28 9.19 -6.07 7.82
N ILE A 29 8.75 -6.58 8.97
CA ILE A 29 9.39 -7.72 9.63
C ILE A 29 9.41 -8.92 8.69
N VAL A 30 8.28 -9.23 8.04
CA VAL A 30 8.20 -10.39 7.14
C VAL A 30 9.10 -10.25 5.91
N MET A 31 9.27 -9.01 5.43
CA MET A 31 10.11 -8.69 4.28
C MET A 31 11.60 -8.85 4.58
N TYR A 32 12.07 -8.45 5.77
CA TYR A 32 13.49 -8.45 6.12
C TYR A 32 13.94 -9.64 6.97
N VAL A 33 13.03 -10.29 7.69
CA VAL A 33 13.34 -11.52 8.42
C VAL A 33 13.22 -12.68 7.45
N GLY A 34 14.33 -13.37 7.16
CA GLY A 34 14.31 -14.57 6.34
C GLY A 34 13.47 -15.67 7.01
N PHE A 35 12.42 -16.15 6.33
CA PHE A 35 11.59 -17.26 6.81
C PHE A 35 12.20 -18.63 6.52
N GLY A 36 13.33 -18.69 5.80
CA GLY A 36 13.95 -19.95 5.37
C GLY A 36 12.92 -20.83 4.63
N GLU A 37 12.79 -22.07 5.08
CA GLU A 37 11.81 -23.04 4.56
C GLU A 37 10.35 -22.71 4.89
N ALA A 38 10.06 -21.74 5.77
CA ALA A 38 8.71 -21.39 6.21
C ALA A 38 7.99 -20.42 5.25
N GLU A 39 8.11 -20.66 3.94
CA GLU A 39 7.53 -19.81 2.89
C GLU A 39 6.00 -19.73 2.97
N VAL A 40 5.34 -20.82 3.39
CA VAL A 40 3.88 -20.84 3.64
C VAL A 40 3.50 -19.84 4.74
N LEU A 41 4.30 -19.76 5.80
CA LEU A 41 4.07 -18.80 6.89
C LEU A 41 4.26 -17.37 6.39
N ARG A 42 5.28 -17.12 5.57
CA ARG A 42 5.54 -15.82 4.92
C ARG A 42 4.33 -15.33 4.13
N ARG A 43 3.83 -16.18 3.21
CA ARG A 43 2.62 -15.95 2.39
C ARG A 43 1.37 -15.68 3.24
N PHE A 44 1.19 -16.48 4.30
CA PHE A 44 0.06 -16.32 5.20
C PHE A 44 0.11 -14.99 5.95
N VAL A 45 1.26 -14.63 6.55
CA VAL A 45 1.38 -13.37 7.29
C VAL A 45 1.19 -12.17 6.37
N PHE A 46 1.79 -12.16 5.17
CA PHE A 46 1.54 -11.09 4.19
C PHE A 46 0.04 -10.94 3.89
N SER A 47 -0.64 -12.04 3.55
CA SER A 47 -2.07 -12.02 3.28
C SER A 47 -2.89 -11.53 4.49
N ALA A 48 -2.54 -11.96 5.71
CA ALA A 48 -3.21 -11.54 6.93
C ALA A 48 -3.05 -10.04 7.21
N THR A 49 -1.88 -9.45 6.92
CA THR A 49 -1.69 -8.00 7.08
C THR A 49 -2.59 -7.18 6.14
N TYR A 50 -2.83 -7.64 4.91
CA TYR A 50 -3.78 -7.00 4.01
C TYR A 50 -5.21 -7.04 4.55
N VAL A 51 -5.63 -8.17 5.15
CA VAL A 51 -6.95 -8.27 5.79
C VAL A 51 -7.08 -7.26 6.94
N LEU A 52 -6.04 -7.10 7.77
CA LEU A 52 -6.04 -6.10 8.84
C LEU A 52 -6.13 -4.66 8.31
N LEU A 53 -5.42 -4.34 7.23
CA LEU A 53 -5.48 -3.03 6.59
C LEU A 53 -6.85 -2.75 5.96
N LEU A 54 -7.46 -3.75 5.32
CA LEU A 54 -8.81 -3.64 4.77
C LEU A 54 -9.85 -3.46 5.90
N ALA A 55 -9.70 -4.16 7.02
CA ALA A 55 -10.54 -3.94 8.21
C ALA A 55 -10.40 -2.51 8.74
N PHE A 56 -9.17 -1.97 8.81
CA PHE A 56 -8.92 -0.58 9.17
C PHE A 56 -9.64 0.41 8.22
N VAL A 57 -9.60 0.16 6.91
CA VAL A 57 -10.33 0.96 5.91
C VAL A 57 -11.82 0.93 6.16
N VAL A 58 -12.41 -0.25 6.37
CA VAL A 58 -13.84 -0.40 6.65
C VAL A 58 -14.26 0.38 7.90
N LEU A 59 -13.40 0.42 8.92
CA LEU A 59 -13.66 1.22 10.13
C LEU A 59 -13.59 2.74 9.90
N ASN A 60 -12.97 3.18 8.80
CA ASN A 60 -12.69 4.58 8.48
C ASN A 60 -13.21 5.03 7.09
N TRP A 61 -14.14 4.27 6.49
CA TRP A 61 -14.69 4.45 5.13
C TRP A 61 -15.36 5.80 4.84
N ARG A 62 -15.62 6.62 5.87
CA ARG A 62 -16.21 7.96 5.70
C ARG A 62 -15.24 8.99 5.10
N ARG A 63 -13.97 8.64 4.92
CA ARG A 63 -12.94 9.52 4.35
C ARG A 63 -12.62 9.07 2.93
N VAL A 64 -12.71 9.99 1.98
CA VAL A 64 -12.50 9.69 0.55
C VAL A 64 -11.09 9.15 0.33
N GLY A 65 -10.07 9.78 0.91
CA GLY A 65 -8.69 9.29 0.80
C GLY A 65 -8.50 7.88 1.34
N ILE A 66 -9.19 7.50 2.42
CA ILE A 66 -9.14 6.14 2.98
C ILE A 66 -9.85 5.14 2.09
N VAL A 67 -10.97 5.51 1.47
CA VAL A 67 -11.66 4.66 0.51
C VAL A 67 -10.78 4.40 -0.71
N LEU A 68 -10.10 5.42 -1.23
CA LEU A 68 -9.15 5.26 -2.34
C LEU A 68 -8.02 4.29 -1.97
N VAL A 69 -7.37 4.49 -0.82
CA VAL A 69 -6.37 3.54 -0.31
C VAL A 69 -6.96 2.13 -0.20
N GLY A 70 -8.18 2.00 0.32
CA GLY A 70 -8.90 0.73 0.41
C GLY A 70 -9.12 0.02 -0.91
N VAL A 71 -9.56 0.75 -1.94
CA VAL A 71 -9.78 0.19 -3.28
C VAL A 71 -8.46 -0.31 -3.85
N GLY A 72 -7.39 0.49 -3.80
CA GLY A 72 -6.08 0.06 -4.29
C GLY A 72 -5.53 -1.14 -3.51
N MET A 73 -5.68 -1.17 -2.18
CA MET A 73 -5.29 -2.33 -1.37
C MET A 73 -6.11 -3.58 -1.70
N LEU A 74 -7.41 -3.44 -1.98
CA LEU A 74 -8.26 -4.57 -2.36
C LEU A 74 -7.83 -5.16 -3.71
N LEU A 75 -7.50 -4.31 -4.68
CA LEU A 75 -6.98 -4.76 -5.98
C LEU A 75 -5.68 -5.56 -5.81
N ASN A 76 -4.73 -5.03 -5.04
CA ASN A 76 -3.48 -5.72 -4.74
C ASN A 76 -3.73 -7.02 -3.98
N PHE A 77 -4.63 -7.02 -3.00
CA PHE A 77 -4.97 -8.21 -2.23
C PHE A 77 -5.55 -9.32 -3.10
N LEU A 78 -6.44 -8.98 -4.04
CA LEU A 78 -6.99 -9.95 -4.99
C LEU A 78 -5.89 -10.57 -5.86
N ALA A 79 -4.97 -9.75 -6.38
CA ALA A 79 -3.81 -10.25 -7.11
C ALA A 79 -2.95 -11.19 -6.24
N ILE A 80 -2.65 -10.80 -5.00
CA ILE A 80 -1.83 -11.59 -4.08
C ILE A 80 -2.49 -12.96 -3.76
N VAL A 81 -3.76 -12.97 -3.37
CA VAL A 81 -4.45 -14.21 -2.95
C VAL A 81 -4.65 -15.16 -4.13
N THR A 82 -4.97 -14.64 -5.32
CA THR A 82 -5.18 -15.47 -6.52
C THR A 82 -3.88 -16.08 -7.05
N ASN A 83 -2.71 -15.57 -6.65
CA ASN A 83 -1.40 -16.07 -7.04
C ASN A 83 -0.62 -16.71 -5.88
N GLY A 84 -1.34 -17.24 -4.86
CA GLY A 84 -0.72 -18.04 -3.81
C GLY A 84 -0.08 -17.25 -2.67
N GLY A 85 -0.51 -16.01 -2.44
CA GLY A 85 -0.18 -15.23 -1.25
C GLY A 85 1.01 -14.28 -1.37
N LEU A 86 1.54 -14.09 -2.58
CA LEU A 86 2.56 -13.08 -2.90
C LEU A 86 2.19 -12.33 -4.18
N MET A 87 2.79 -11.17 -4.38
CA MET A 87 2.53 -10.32 -5.53
C MET A 87 3.37 -10.78 -6.73
N PRO A 88 2.75 -11.19 -7.86
CA PRO A 88 3.51 -11.60 -9.03
C PRO A 88 4.30 -10.45 -9.62
N ILE A 89 5.54 -10.73 -10.01
CA ILE A 89 6.39 -9.86 -10.82
C ILE A 89 6.92 -10.69 -11.99
N SER A 90 6.88 -10.14 -13.21
CA SER A 90 7.38 -10.85 -14.39
C SER A 90 8.88 -10.64 -14.58
N PRO A 91 9.59 -11.59 -15.22
CA PRO A 91 11.01 -11.42 -15.55
C PRO A 91 11.29 -10.11 -16.31
N ALA A 92 10.44 -9.77 -17.28
CA ALA A 92 10.56 -8.54 -18.06
C ALA A 92 10.39 -7.28 -17.20
N ALA A 93 9.55 -7.32 -16.16
CA ALA A 93 9.42 -6.21 -15.21
C ALA A 93 10.66 -6.07 -14.32
N MET A 94 11.25 -7.19 -13.87
CA MET A 94 12.52 -7.17 -13.11
C MET A 94 13.69 -6.63 -13.94
N GLU A 95 13.84 -7.08 -15.18
CA GLU A 95 14.88 -6.55 -16.08
C GLU A 95 14.73 -5.05 -16.28
N LYS A 96 13.52 -4.58 -16.57
CA LYS A 96 13.24 -3.16 -16.79
C LYS A 96 13.41 -2.32 -15.52
N ALA A 97 13.25 -2.94 -14.34
CA ALA A 97 13.49 -2.34 -13.03
C ALA A 97 14.97 -2.27 -12.64
N GLY A 98 15.89 -2.79 -13.47
CA GLY A 98 17.31 -2.85 -13.15
C GLY A 98 17.68 -3.98 -12.17
N LEU A 99 16.77 -4.94 -11.95
CA LEU A 99 16.95 -6.09 -11.04
C LEU A 99 17.44 -7.34 -11.79
N GLY A 100 18.19 -7.17 -12.88
CA GLY A 100 18.67 -8.27 -13.72
C GLY A 100 19.62 -9.23 -12.99
N ASP A 101 20.46 -8.71 -12.08
CA ASP A 101 21.37 -9.51 -11.27
C ASP A 101 20.59 -10.43 -10.31
N GLU A 102 19.54 -9.90 -9.66
CA GLU A 102 18.65 -10.69 -8.80
C GLU A 102 17.86 -11.72 -9.61
N LEU A 103 17.38 -11.35 -10.80
CA LEU A 103 16.67 -12.26 -11.70
C LEU A 103 17.55 -13.45 -12.11
N ALA A 104 18.86 -13.25 -12.30
CA ALA A 104 19.78 -14.32 -12.67
C ALA A 104 19.93 -15.40 -11.57
N GLU A 105 19.66 -15.04 -10.32
CA GLU A 105 19.72 -15.95 -9.16
C GLU A 105 18.36 -16.59 -8.82
N LEU A 106 17.27 -16.19 -9.48
CA LEU A 106 15.90 -16.62 -9.18
C LEU A 106 15.31 -17.57 -10.22
N GLY A 107 14.64 -18.62 -9.75
CA GLY A 107 13.77 -19.48 -10.54
C GLY A 107 12.32 -18.99 -10.58
N LEU A 108 11.56 -19.44 -11.59
CA LEU A 108 10.10 -19.24 -11.61
C LEU A 108 9.46 -19.90 -10.38
N GLY A 109 8.63 -19.15 -9.67
CA GLY A 109 8.00 -19.54 -8.41
C GLY A 109 8.76 -19.06 -7.16
N ASP A 110 9.99 -18.56 -7.33
CA ASP A 110 10.80 -18.10 -6.20
C ASP A 110 10.32 -16.75 -5.66
N ALA A 111 10.44 -16.65 -4.34
CA ALA A 111 10.26 -15.43 -3.59
C ALA A 111 11.38 -14.43 -3.92
N VAL A 112 11.02 -13.22 -4.37
CA VAL A 112 12.02 -12.16 -4.56
C VAL A 112 12.51 -11.68 -3.19
N PRO A 113 13.83 -11.66 -2.91
CA PRO A 113 14.40 -11.25 -1.63
C PRO A 113 13.97 -9.84 -1.22
N ALA A 114 13.82 -9.62 0.09
CA ALA A 114 13.46 -8.32 0.66
C ALA A 114 12.23 -7.64 0.00
N SER A 115 11.30 -8.44 -0.51
CA SER A 115 10.11 -7.94 -1.18
C SER A 115 8.86 -8.75 -0.82
N LYS A 116 7.70 -8.24 -1.24
CA LYS A 116 6.40 -8.96 -1.20
C LYS A 116 6.15 -9.78 -2.48
N ASN A 117 7.17 -9.94 -3.32
CA ASN A 117 7.00 -10.39 -4.71
C ASN A 117 7.40 -11.86 -4.90
N VAL A 118 6.80 -12.50 -5.90
CA VAL A 118 7.12 -13.84 -6.40
C VAL A 118 7.35 -13.75 -7.90
N LEU A 119 8.44 -14.34 -8.37
CA LEU A 119 8.77 -14.37 -9.79
C LEU A 119 7.83 -15.36 -10.50
N LEU A 120 6.94 -14.85 -11.34
CA LEU A 120 6.00 -15.68 -12.12
C LEU A 120 5.99 -15.20 -13.56
N ASP A 121 5.82 -16.15 -14.48
CA ASP A 121 5.62 -15.79 -15.88
C ASP A 121 4.22 -15.21 -16.08
N GLU A 122 4.05 -14.39 -17.12
CA GLU A 122 2.75 -13.79 -17.42
C GLU A 122 1.70 -14.90 -17.65
N ALA A 123 2.06 -15.99 -18.32
CA ALA A 123 1.16 -17.11 -18.61
C ALA A 123 0.53 -17.75 -17.36
N ASP A 124 1.27 -17.82 -16.25
CA ASP A 124 0.83 -18.43 -14.99
C ASP A 124 0.27 -17.41 -13.99
N THR A 125 0.26 -16.13 -14.36
CA THR A 125 -0.19 -15.04 -13.50
C THR A 125 -1.69 -14.80 -13.65
N HIS A 126 -2.44 -14.93 -12.56
CA HIS A 126 -3.84 -14.52 -12.48
C HIS A 126 -3.96 -13.01 -12.24
N LEU A 127 -4.94 -12.35 -12.88
CA LEU A 127 -5.19 -10.91 -12.74
C LEU A 127 -3.95 -10.03 -13.07
N GLN A 128 -3.22 -10.35 -14.15
CA GLN A 128 -1.99 -9.68 -14.58
C GLN A 128 -2.01 -8.14 -14.60
N TRP A 129 -3.18 -7.52 -14.81
CA TRP A 129 -3.31 -6.06 -14.81
C TRP A 129 -3.25 -5.44 -13.40
N LEU A 130 -3.44 -6.25 -12.36
CA LEU A 130 -3.42 -5.86 -10.95
C LEU A 130 -2.10 -6.22 -10.26
N THR A 131 -1.18 -6.88 -10.95
CA THR A 131 0.14 -7.28 -10.42
C THR A 131 1.19 -6.18 -10.65
N ASP A 132 2.41 -6.38 -10.15
CA ASP A 132 3.53 -5.45 -10.31
C ASP A 132 4.09 -5.54 -11.74
N ARG A 133 3.31 -5.02 -12.70
CA ARG A 133 3.61 -5.06 -14.14
C ARG A 133 4.27 -3.77 -14.64
N PHE A 134 4.02 -2.63 -13.99
CA PHE A 134 4.59 -1.36 -14.42
C PHE A 134 5.98 -1.21 -13.82
N ALA A 135 6.99 -1.33 -14.66
CA ALA A 135 8.37 -1.10 -14.28
C ALA A 135 8.94 0.13 -14.98
N TRP A 136 9.83 0.84 -14.28
CA TRP A 136 10.65 1.90 -14.82
C TRP A 136 12.06 1.77 -14.25
N ASP A 137 13.06 2.12 -15.05
CA ASP A 137 14.48 2.14 -14.65
C ASP A 137 14.78 3.33 -13.72
N SER A 138 14.67 3.10 -12.41
CA SER A 138 14.90 4.13 -11.39
C SER A 138 15.63 3.54 -10.18
N PRO A 139 16.62 4.25 -9.61
CA PRO A 139 17.28 3.85 -8.36
C PRO A 139 16.38 4.07 -7.12
N GLY A 140 15.11 4.43 -7.31
CA GLY A 140 14.16 4.65 -6.23
C GLY A 140 13.62 3.36 -5.60
N PRO A 141 12.96 3.45 -4.44
CA PRO A 141 12.48 2.29 -3.68
C PRO A 141 11.27 1.56 -4.31
N PHE A 142 10.71 2.09 -5.41
CA PHE A 142 9.53 1.54 -6.09
C PHE A 142 9.79 1.37 -7.59
N PRO A 143 10.73 0.50 -8.00
CA PRO A 143 11.08 0.35 -9.41
C PRO A 143 9.98 -0.40 -10.20
N VAL A 144 9.11 -1.13 -9.47
CA VAL A 144 7.91 -1.78 -9.98
C VAL A 144 6.69 -1.38 -9.17
N PHE A 145 5.53 -1.29 -9.84
CA PHE A 145 4.26 -0.97 -9.21
C PHE A 145 3.06 -1.50 -10.01
N SER A 146 1.91 -1.57 -9.35
CA SER A 146 0.63 -1.97 -9.92
C SER A 146 -0.35 -0.78 -10.06
N ILE A 147 -1.49 -1.00 -10.73
CA ILE A 147 -2.61 -0.03 -10.74
C ILE A 147 -3.12 0.23 -9.31
N GLY A 148 -3.13 -0.81 -8.46
CA GLY A 148 -3.54 -0.65 -7.07
C GLY A 148 -2.61 0.27 -6.30
N ASP A 149 -1.30 0.21 -6.53
CA ASP A 149 -0.33 1.12 -5.90
C ASP A 149 -0.52 2.58 -6.36
N VAL A 150 -0.85 2.81 -7.62
CA VAL A 150 -1.20 4.15 -8.13
C VAL A 150 -2.44 4.71 -7.40
N ILE A 151 -3.47 3.87 -7.22
CA ILE A 151 -4.70 4.26 -6.51
C ILE A 151 -4.42 4.50 -5.02
N ILE A 152 -3.58 3.67 -4.39
CA ILE A 152 -3.11 3.88 -3.01
C ILE A 152 -2.40 5.23 -2.91
N GLY A 153 -1.45 5.50 -3.80
CA GLY A 153 -0.71 6.77 -3.84
C GLY A 153 -1.63 7.98 -3.97
N ALA A 154 -2.61 7.92 -4.88
CA ALA A 154 -3.62 8.96 -5.03
C ALA A 154 -4.45 9.15 -3.74
N GLY A 155 -4.86 8.06 -3.10
CA GLY A 155 -5.57 8.10 -1.82
C GLY A 155 -4.75 8.72 -0.69
N LEU A 156 -3.45 8.40 -0.61
CA LEU A 156 -2.52 9.01 0.34
C LEU A 156 -2.37 10.52 0.11
N ILE A 157 -2.28 10.96 -1.15
CA ILE A 157 -2.25 12.40 -1.49
C ILE A 157 -3.53 13.09 -1.01
N VAL A 158 -4.70 12.50 -1.24
CA VAL A 158 -5.97 13.04 -0.75
C VAL A 158 -5.98 13.15 0.78
N ILE A 159 -5.50 12.12 1.49
CA ILE A 159 -5.36 12.15 2.96
C ILE A 159 -4.46 13.31 3.40
N LEU A 160 -3.29 13.47 2.76
CA LEU A 160 -2.35 14.55 3.09
C LEU A 160 -2.97 15.93 2.86
N VAL A 161 -3.71 16.12 1.77
CA VAL A 161 -4.43 17.37 1.50
C VAL A 161 -5.52 17.62 2.54
N GLU A 162 -6.32 16.61 2.91
CA GLU A 162 -7.32 16.72 3.97
C GLU A 162 -6.68 17.13 5.32
N LEU A 163 -5.55 16.52 5.69
CA LEU A 163 -4.78 16.85 6.88
C LEU A 163 -4.23 18.27 6.84
N PHE A 164 -3.59 18.66 5.73
CA PHE A 164 -3.01 19.98 5.57
C PHE A 164 -4.08 21.08 5.64
N LEU A 165 -5.20 20.92 4.93
CA LEU A 165 -6.32 21.85 4.99
C LEU A 165 -6.89 21.96 6.41
N SER A 166 -6.97 20.85 7.14
CA SER A 166 -7.43 20.86 8.53
C SER A 166 -6.49 21.63 9.47
N MET A 167 -5.19 21.63 9.19
CA MET A 167 -4.19 22.39 9.95
C MET A 167 -4.22 23.89 9.61
N VAL A 168 -4.26 24.23 8.33
CA VAL A 168 -4.23 25.62 7.84
C VAL A 168 -5.53 26.37 8.14
N LEU A 169 -6.68 25.70 8.01
CA LEU A 169 -7.99 26.30 8.25
C LEU A 169 -8.42 26.25 9.73
N TRP A 170 -7.58 25.67 10.59
CA TRP A 170 -7.71 25.72 12.05
C TRP A 170 -6.60 26.57 12.71
N PRO A 171 -6.42 27.88 12.41
CA PRO A 171 -5.58 28.73 13.23
C PRO A 171 -6.28 29.00 14.57
N SER A 172 -5.66 28.50 15.64
CA SER A 172 -5.71 28.95 17.04
C SER A 172 -6.87 29.86 17.44
N ARG A 173 -7.97 29.26 17.90
CA ARG A 173 -9.03 29.99 18.64
C ARG A 173 -8.71 30.19 20.13
N ASP A 174 -7.59 29.65 20.60
CA ASP A 174 -7.14 29.71 21.99
C ASP A 174 -5.89 30.60 22.10
N ARG A 175 -6.07 31.91 21.90
CA ARG A 175 -5.22 32.88 22.61
C ARG A 175 -6.07 33.36 23.79
N PRO A 176 -5.77 33.00 25.05
CA PRO A 176 -6.38 33.71 26.16
C PRO A 176 -5.99 35.19 25.99
N SER A 177 -7.00 36.06 25.91
CA SER A 177 -6.79 37.50 26.01
C SER A 177 -6.12 37.74 27.35
N LEU A 178 -4.82 38.02 27.34
CA LEU A 178 -4.13 38.60 28.48
C LEU A 178 -4.78 39.98 28.69
N ALA A 179 -5.71 40.03 29.62
CA ALA A 179 -6.23 41.23 30.26
C ALA A 179 -5.49 41.41 31.59
#